data_AF-A0AAW2WQN2-F1
#
_entry.id   AF-A0AAW2WQN2-F1
#
_cell.length_a   1.000
_cell.length_b   1.000
_cell.length_c   1.000
_cell.angle_alpha   90.00
_cell.angle_beta   90.00
_cell.angle_gamma   90.00
#
_symmetry.space_group_name_H-M   'P 1'
#
loop_
_entity.id
_entity.type
_entity.pdbx_description
1 polymer ?
#
loop_
_entity_poly.entity_id
_entity_poly.type
_entity_poly.pdbx_seq_one_letter_code
_entity_poly.pdbx_strand_id
1 'polypeptide(L)'
;MKGLLTVIQVTRPEPTDTNPRTAEIAQWMERDQIGRGAILSALSNTLFDVYCFDSYTAKSMWDELDQKYNTKVQGLEKYSVSKFMWYQMVEDKSVAEQTCEIINLEHALADAKMKLPEKFLVMSIMDKFPKS
;
A
#
# COMPACT_ATOMS: atom_id res chain seq x y z
N MET A 1 4.31 -7.71 -8.81
CA MET A 1 3.20 -8.13 -9.69
C MET A 1 2.53 -6.87 -10.24
N LYS A 2 2.88 -6.44 -11.46
CA LYS A 2 2.39 -5.19 -12.09
C LYS A 2 1.15 -5.39 -13.00
N GLY A 3 0.57 -6.60 -13.02
CA GLY A 3 -0.42 -7.00 -14.04
C GLY A 3 -1.88 -6.71 -13.72
N LEU A 4 -2.30 -6.71 -12.45
CA LEU A 4 -3.72 -6.58 -12.08
C LEU A 4 -4.17 -5.14 -11.81
N LEU A 5 -3.26 -4.25 -11.39
CA LEU A 5 -3.60 -2.88 -10.99
C LEU A 5 -3.98 -1.98 -12.17
N THR A 6 -3.47 -2.24 -13.38
CA THR A 6 -3.75 -1.43 -14.57
C THR A 6 -5.17 -1.62 -15.12
N VAL A 7 -5.83 -2.73 -14.77
CA VAL A 7 -7.14 -3.12 -15.34
C VAL A 7 -8.30 -2.45 -14.61
N ILE A 8 -8.11 -2.01 -13.37
CA ILE A 8 -9.23 -1.64 -12.51
C ILE A 8 -9.26 -0.13 -12.27
N GLN A 9 -10.06 0.57 -13.08
CA GLN A 9 -10.36 1.99 -12.85
C GLN A 9 -11.33 2.15 -11.66
N VAL A 10 -11.11 3.19 -10.86
CA VAL A 10 -11.75 3.40 -9.54
C VAL A 10 -13.20 3.88 -9.64
N THR A 11 -13.56 4.57 -10.72
CA THR A 11 -14.82 5.32 -10.79
C THR A 11 -15.75 4.72 -11.85
N ARG A 12 -16.94 4.27 -11.41
CA ARG A 12 -18.05 3.93 -12.32
C ARG A 12 -18.35 5.18 -13.16
N PRO A 13 -18.21 5.14 -14.50
CA PRO A 13 -18.59 6.27 -15.34
C PRO A 13 -20.11 6.49 -15.26
N GLU A 14 -20.55 7.71 -14.92
CA GLU A 14 -21.97 8.06 -14.90
C GLU A 14 -22.49 8.28 -16.33
N PRO A 15 -23.73 7.83 -16.65
CA PRO A 15 -24.31 8.03 -17.96
C PRO A 15 -24.62 9.51 -18.18
N THR A 16 -23.98 10.12 -19.18
CA THR A 16 -24.35 11.45 -19.69
C THR A 16 -24.91 11.30 -21.10
N ASP A 17 -26.02 11.98 -21.39
CA ASP A 17 -26.92 11.83 -22.55
C ASP A 17 -26.33 12.17 -23.94
N THR A 18 -25.08 11.82 -24.24
CA THR A 18 -24.53 12.00 -25.61
C THR A 18 -23.61 10.85 -26.00
N ASN A 19 -24.16 9.94 -26.81
CA ASN A 19 -23.53 8.74 -27.34
C ASN A 19 -22.36 9.10 -28.28
N PRO A 20 -21.11 8.85 -27.83
CA PRO A 20 -20.38 7.62 -28.17
C PRO A 20 -19.85 6.84 -26.95
N ARG A 21 -20.26 7.19 -25.72
CA ARG A 21 -19.67 6.64 -24.47
C ARG A 21 -20.28 5.32 -23.97
N THR A 22 -21.35 4.81 -24.61
CA THR A 22 -22.08 3.62 -24.11
C THR A 22 -21.28 2.32 -24.25
N ALA A 23 -20.49 2.17 -25.31
CA ALA A 23 -19.66 0.98 -25.53
C ALA A 23 -18.49 0.90 -24.53
N GLU A 24 -17.89 2.05 -24.19
CA GLU A 24 -16.82 2.14 -23.20
C GLU A 24 -17.33 1.82 -21.79
N ILE A 25 -18.52 2.32 -21.43
CA ILE A 25 -19.17 2.02 -20.15
C ILE A 25 -19.51 0.53 -20.06
N ALA A 26 -20.07 -0.05 -21.13
CA ALA A 26 -20.38 -1.48 -21.18
C ALA A 26 -19.12 -2.35 -21.05
N GLN A 27 -18.06 -2.00 -21.77
CA GLN A 27 -16.77 -2.70 -21.68
C GLN A 27 -16.15 -2.57 -20.28
N TRP A 28 -16.28 -1.41 -19.64
CA TRP A 28 -15.83 -1.22 -18.26
C TRP A 28 -16.62 -2.11 -17.28
N MET A 29 -17.96 -2.14 -17.41
CA MET A 29 -18.82 -2.98 -16.56
C MET A 29 -18.51 -4.47 -16.73
N GLU A 30 -18.28 -4.92 -17.96
CA GLU A 30 -17.89 -6.30 -18.24
C GLU A 30 -16.56 -6.66 -17.55
N ARG A 31 -15.55 -5.79 -17.67
CA ARG A 31 -14.25 -5.99 -17.00
C ARG A 31 -14.36 -5.98 -15.49
N ASP A 32 -15.16 -5.08 -14.92
CA ASP A 32 -15.41 -5.02 -13.48
C ASP A 32 -16.09 -6.30 -12.98
N GLN A 33 -17.12 -6.79 -13.68
CA GLN A 33 -17.79 -8.05 -13.31
C GLN A 33 -16.85 -9.27 -13.39
N ILE A 34 -16.01 -9.35 -14.43
CA ILE A 34 -14.99 -10.41 -14.53
C ILE A 34 -14.01 -10.31 -13.37
N GLY A 35 -13.52 -9.10 -13.05
CA GLY A 35 -12.63 -8.86 -11.92
C GLY A 35 -13.25 -9.24 -10.58
N ARG A 36 -14.53 -8.88 -10.35
CA ARG A 36 -15.29 -9.24 -9.14
C ARG A 36 -15.40 -10.76 -9.01
N GLY A 37 -15.79 -11.45 -10.08
CA GLY A 37 -15.90 -12.91 -10.10
C GLY A 37 -14.57 -13.59 -9.77
N ALA A 38 -13.47 -13.09 -10.34
CA ALA A 38 -12.12 -13.60 -10.04
C ALA A 38 -11.76 -13.41 -8.56
N ILE A 39 -11.98 -12.22 -7.98
CA ILE A 39 -11.68 -11.97 -6.56
C ILE A 39 -12.54 -12.86 -5.68
N LEU A 40 -13.86 -12.88 -5.89
CA LEU A 40 -14.81 -13.67 -5.10
C LEU A 40 -14.48 -15.17 -5.15
N SER A 41 -14.08 -15.70 -6.30
CA SER A 41 -13.69 -17.13 -6.43
C SER A 41 -12.43 -17.50 -5.65
N ALA A 42 -11.58 -16.53 -5.32
CA ALA A 42 -10.38 -16.72 -4.53
C ALA A 42 -10.61 -16.57 -3.01
N LEU A 43 -11.79 -16.12 -2.59
CA LEU A 43 -12.14 -15.94 -1.18
C LEU A 43 -12.59 -17.26 -0.53
N SER A 44 -12.42 -17.38 0.78
CA SER A 44 -13.10 -18.41 1.56
C SER A 44 -14.60 -18.14 1.60
N ASN A 45 -15.42 -19.18 1.82
CA ASN A 45 -16.87 -19.04 1.92
C ASN A 45 -17.31 -17.93 2.89
N THR A 46 -16.64 -17.82 4.04
CA THR A 46 -16.92 -16.79 5.05
C THR A 46 -16.67 -15.37 4.55
N LEU A 47 -15.65 -15.15 3.72
CA LEU A 47 -15.36 -13.84 3.14
C LEU A 47 -16.25 -13.58 1.92
N PHE A 48 -16.55 -14.61 1.15
CA PHE A 48 -17.50 -14.53 0.04
C PHE A 48 -18.86 -14.00 0.52
N ASP A 49 -19.41 -14.55 1.61
CA ASP A 49 -20.71 -14.12 2.15
C ASP A 49 -20.73 -12.64 2.58
N VAL A 50 -19.58 -12.06 2.92
CA VAL A 50 -19.44 -10.65 3.31
C VAL A 50 -19.30 -9.74 2.09
N TYR A 51 -18.57 -10.18 1.06
CA TYR A 51 -18.17 -9.34 -0.08
C TYR A 51 -19.00 -9.58 -1.36
N CYS A 52 -19.90 -10.58 -1.40
CA CYS A 52 -20.68 -10.91 -2.59
C CYS A 52 -21.73 -9.86 -2.99
N PHE A 53 -21.98 -8.85 -2.16
CA PHE A 53 -22.95 -7.79 -2.44
C PHE A 53 -22.57 -6.94 -3.66
N ASP A 54 -23.57 -6.52 -4.43
CA ASP A 54 -23.42 -5.72 -5.66
C ASP A 54 -23.02 -4.26 -5.45
N SER A 55 -22.80 -3.85 -4.20
CA SER A 55 -22.26 -2.54 -3.85
C SER A 55 -20.76 -2.40 -4.13
N TYR A 56 -20.02 -3.52 -4.24
CA TYR A 56 -18.58 -3.50 -4.44
C TYR A 56 -18.18 -3.59 -5.91
N THR A 57 -17.39 -2.63 -6.40
CA THR A 57 -16.59 -2.81 -7.62
C THR A 57 -15.41 -3.75 -7.34
N ALA A 58 -14.84 -4.38 -8.38
CA ALA A 58 -13.64 -5.20 -8.23
C ALA A 58 -12.50 -4.42 -7.52
N LYS A 59 -12.39 -3.11 -7.80
CA LYS A 59 -11.37 -2.25 -7.20
C LYS A 59 -11.56 -2.08 -5.71
N SER A 60 -12.76 -1.66 -5.33
CA SER A 60 -13.10 -1.38 -3.93
C SER A 60 -12.99 -2.63 -3.08
N MET A 61 -13.44 -3.79 -3.62
CA MET A 61 -13.28 -5.08 -2.97
C MET A 61 -11.80 -5.43 -2.77
N TRP A 62 -10.98 -5.31 -3.83
CA TRP A 62 -9.55 -5.58 -3.73
C TRP A 62 -8.85 -4.67 -2.71
N ASP A 63 -9.14 -3.37 -2.73
CA ASP A 63 -8.50 -2.40 -1.84
C ASP A 63 -8.89 -2.63 -0.37
N GLU A 64 -10.15 -2.96 -0.07
CA GLU A 64 -10.58 -3.28 1.29
C GLU A 64 -9.94 -4.59 1.78
N LEU A 65 -9.90 -5.62 0.92
CA LEU A 65 -9.26 -6.90 1.23
C LEU A 65 -7.76 -6.74 1.47
N ASP A 66 -7.06 -6.00 0.62
CA ASP A 66 -5.63 -5.73 0.75
C ASP A 66 -5.37 -4.96 2.05
N GLN A 67 -6.12 -3.90 2.33
CA GLN A 67 -5.96 -3.13 3.55
C GLN A 67 -6.19 -3.96 4.81
N LYS A 68 -7.22 -4.82 4.82
CA LYS A 68 -7.66 -5.54 6.02
C LYS A 68 -6.86 -6.82 6.28
N TYR A 69 -6.43 -7.53 5.23
CA TYR A 69 -5.86 -8.86 5.34
C TYR A 69 -4.40 -8.97 4.88
N ASN A 70 -3.80 -7.94 4.27
CA ASN A 70 -2.39 -7.96 3.90
C ASN A 70 -1.48 -7.69 5.11
N THR A 71 -1.51 -8.60 6.06
CA THR A 71 -0.71 -8.59 7.31
C THR A 71 0.79 -8.66 7.04
N LYS A 72 1.21 -9.21 5.90
CA LYS A 72 2.63 -9.24 5.51
C LYS A 72 3.17 -7.84 5.25
N VAL A 73 2.44 -7.00 4.54
CA VAL A 73 2.83 -5.60 4.30
C VAL A 73 2.84 -4.83 5.62
N GLN A 74 1.79 -4.95 6.44
CA GLN A 74 1.75 -4.32 7.77
C GLN A 74 2.88 -4.80 8.70
N GLY A 75 3.27 -6.08 8.60
CA GLY A 75 4.40 -6.64 9.35
C GLY A 75 5.74 -6.08 8.91
N LEU A 76 5.95 -5.90 7.60
CA LEU A 76 7.15 -5.26 7.04
C LEU A 76 7.22 -3.77 7.43
N GLU A 77 6.11 -3.05 7.34
CA GLU A 77 5.99 -1.66 7.79
C GLU A 77 6.36 -1.52 9.27
N LYS A 78 5.75 -2.34 10.14
CA LYS A 78 6.04 -2.37 11.58
C LYS A 78 7.50 -2.68 11.86
N TYR A 79 8.10 -3.62 11.12
CA TYR A 79 9.50 -3.97 11.26
C TYR A 79 10.42 -2.81 10.89
N SER A 80 10.17 -2.14 9.75
CA SER A 80 10.94 -0.98 9.31
C SER A 80 10.89 0.17 10.31
N VAL A 81 9.70 0.49 10.84
CA VAL A 81 9.52 1.51 11.89
C VAL A 81 10.28 1.15 13.15
N SER A 82 10.17 -0.09 13.60
CA SER A 82 10.84 -0.55 14.81
C SER A 82 12.36 -0.48 14.68
N LYS A 83 12.89 -0.91 13.52
CA LYS A 83 14.33 -0.85 13.24
C LYS A 83 14.85 0.58 13.19
N PHE A 84 14.10 1.50 12.59
CA PHE A 84 14.45 2.93 12.62
C PHE A 84 14.44 3.49 14.04
N MET A 85 13.41 3.21 14.84
CA MET A 85 13.28 3.74 16.20
C MET A 85 14.41 3.25 17.12
N TRP A 86 14.75 1.95 17.07
CA TRP A 86 15.78 1.37 17.93
C TRP A 86 17.21 1.55 17.45
N TYR A 87 17.42 2.02 16.22
CA TYR A 87 18.76 2.36 15.75
C TYR A 87 19.39 3.42 16.66
N GLN A 88 20.62 3.19 17.08
CA GLN A 88 21.47 4.10 17.85
C GLN A 88 22.85 4.09 17.23
N MET A 89 23.50 5.26 17.16
CA MET A 89 24.87 5.33 16.71
C MET A 89 25.81 4.82 17.80
N VAL A 90 26.94 4.27 17.37
CA VAL A 90 27.97 3.66 18.21
C VAL A 90 29.35 4.25 17.88
N GLU A 91 30.23 4.35 18.87
CA GLU A 91 31.53 5.00 18.72
C GLU A 91 32.54 4.20 17.87
N ASP A 92 32.34 2.89 17.77
CA ASP A 92 33.23 1.94 17.09
C ASP A 92 33.02 1.86 15.57
N LYS A 93 32.03 2.58 15.03
CA LYS A 93 31.75 2.66 13.59
C LYS A 93 31.99 4.06 13.05
N SER A 94 32.40 4.15 11.78
CA SER A 94 32.58 5.46 11.15
C SER A 94 31.23 6.19 10.97
N VAL A 95 31.26 7.52 10.98
CA VAL A 95 30.06 8.34 10.72
C VAL A 95 29.49 8.05 9.33
N ALA A 96 30.34 7.76 8.33
CA ALA A 96 29.90 7.47 6.97
C ALA A 96 29.10 6.16 6.89
N GLU A 97 29.58 5.09 7.52
CA GLU A 97 28.87 3.80 7.57
C GLU A 97 27.52 3.95 8.26
N GLN A 98 27.51 4.65 9.40
CA GLN A 98 26.29 4.86 10.18
C GLN A 98 25.28 5.78 9.47
N THR A 99 25.76 6.74 8.67
CA THR A 99 24.91 7.58 7.83
C THR A 99 24.24 6.74 6.74
N CYS A 100 24.99 5.85 6.08
CA CYS A 100 24.42 4.92 5.11
C CYS A 100 23.38 3.98 5.74
N GLU A 101 23.62 3.48 6.96
CA GLU A 101 22.66 2.66 7.70
C GLU A 101 21.34 3.41 7.94
N ILE A 102 21.39 4.68 8.35
CA ILE A 102 20.19 5.51 8.56
C ILE A 102 19.46 5.82 7.25
N ILE A 103 20.17 6.15 6.17
CA ILE A 103 19.57 6.40 4.85
C ILE A 103 18.82 5.15 4.37
N ASN A 104 19.39 3.96 4.55
CA ASN A 104 18.72 2.72 4.18
C ASN A 104 17.44 2.48 5.00
N LEU A 105 17.42 2.88 6.27
CA LEU A 105 16.22 2.80 7.10
C LEU A 105 15.15 3.81 6.67
N GLU A 106 15.55 5.03 6.32
CA GLU A 106 14.64 6.05 5.77
C GLU A 106 14.02 5.59 4.45
N HIS A 107 14.83 5.05 3.53
CA HIS A 107 14.32 4.48 2.28
C HIS A 107 13.33 3.33 2.51
N ALA A 108 13.63 2.42 3.45
CA ALA A 108 12.71 1.33 3.79
C ALA A 108 11.37 1.84 4.36
N LEU A 109 11.37 2.98 5.07
CA LEU A 109 10.16 3.66 5.52
C LEU A 109 9.42 4.32 4.36
N ALA A 110 10.14 4.94 3.43
CA ALA A 110 9.55 5.55 2.23
C ALA A 110 8.86 4.50 1.34
N ASP A 111 9.47 3.32 1.15
CA ASP A 111 8.88 2.19 0.41
C ASP A 111 7.60 1.66 1.08
N ALA A 112 7.59 1.69 2.42
CA ALA A 112 6.43 1.42 3.27
C ALA A 112 5.37 2.55 3.26
N LYS A 113 5.55 3.59 2.44
CA LYS A 113 4.71 4.81 2.39
C LYS A 113 4.64 5.58 3.71
N MET A 114 5.61 5.38 4.60
CA MET A 114 5.75 6.03 5.91
C MET A 114 6.84 7.10 5.89
N LYS A 115 6.79 8.00 4.89
CA LYS A 115 7.80 9.06 4.74
C LYS A 115 7.76 10.01 5.93
N LEU A 116 8.92 10.23 6.56
CA LEU A 116 9.05 11.13 7.70
C LEU A 116 9.26 12.58 7.22
N PRO A 117 8.69 13.59 7.91
CA PRO A 117 9.04 14.99 7.67
C PRO A 117 10.54 15.22 7.91
N GLU A 118 11.17 16.04 7.07
CA GLU A 118 12.62 16.34 7.16
C GLU A 118 13.03 16.79 8.56
N LYS A 119 12.27 17.71 9.17
CA LYS A 119 12.51 18.19 10.54
C LYS A 119 12.49 17.07 11.58
N PHE A 120 11.59 16.09 11.43
CA PHE A 120 11.50 14.94 12.32
C PHE A 120 12.70 14.00 12.13
N LEU A 121 13.14 13.79 10.88
CA LEU A 121 14.31 12.99 10.57
C LEU A 121 15.57 13.59 11.19
N VAL A 122 15.79 14.89 11.03
CA VAL A 122 16.94 15.59 11.62
C VAL A 122 16.95 15.48 13.14
N MET A 123 15.80 15.71 13.80
CA MET A 123 15.67 15.53 15.25
C MET A 123 15.93 14.08 15.69
N SER A 124 15.40 13.11 14.95
CA SER A 124 15.62 11.69 15.23
C SER A 124 17.09 11.30 15.09
N ILE A 125 17.82 11.87 14.12
CA ILE A 125 19.26 11.62 13.96
C ILE A 125 20.05 12.23 15.13
N MET A 126 19.69 13.44 15.59
CA MET A 126 20.31 14.06 16.76
C MET A 126 20.13 13.22 18.04
N ASP A 127 18.96 12.62 18.24
CA ASP A 127 18.69 11.75 19.38
C ASP A 127 19.40 10.38 19.31
N LYS A 128 19.95 10.02 18.15
CA LYS A 128 20.65 8.76 17.93
C LYS A 128 22.15 8.84 18.17
N PHE A 129 22.69 10.03 18.44
CA PHE A 129 24.12 10.16 18.73
C PHE A 129 24.49 9.42 20.02
N PRO A 130 25.73 8.88 20.09
CA PRO A 130 26.24 8.33 21.34
C PRO A 130 26.21 9.42 22.42
N LYS A 131 25.82 9.05 23.64
CA LYS A 131 25.93 9.96 24.77
C LYS A 131 27.40 10.13 25.10
N SER A 132 27.86 11.38 25.05
CA SER A 132 29.23 11.75 25.40
C SER A 132 29.56 11.52 26.87
#